data_AF-A0A200J7U2-F1
#
_entry.id   AF-A0A200J7U2-F1
#
_cell.length_a   1.000
_cell.length_b   1.000
_cell.length_c   1.000
_cell.angle_alpha   90.00
_cell.angle_beta   90.00
_cell.angle_gamma   90.00
#
_symmetry.space_group_name_H-M   'P 1'
#
loop_
_entity.id
_entity.type
_entity.pdbx_description
1 polymer ?
#
loop_
_entity_poly.entity_id
_entity_poly.type
_entity_poly.pdbx_seq_one_letter_code
_entity_poly.pdbx_strand_id
1 'polypeptide(L)'
;MLLFLLYVVLSTSGLILVKLGSQATAIHFTNAVFSFSMSLTTIIGFLCYMFSFVLWMVIVSKSEVSYIVPLGVACTNIAVLLGSKLILHEQVTLGTVIGTAVIIVGIVIIQLAK
;
A
#
# COMPACT_ATOMS: atom_id res chain seq x y z
N MET A 1 -8.14 -3.74 16.80
CA MET A 1 -8.83 -3.20 15.59
C MET A 1 -8.29 -1.83 15.17
N LEU A 2 -8.20 -0.83 16.06
CA LEU A 2 -7.71 0.51 15.73
C LEU A 2 -6.29 0.51 15.12
N LEU A 3 -5.35 -0.26 15.69
CA LEU A 3 -3.99 -0.41 15.17
C LEU A 3 -3.96 -0.95 13.73
N PHE A 4 -4.87 -1.85 13.39
CA PHE A 4 -4.97 -2.44 12.06
C PHE A 4 -5.49 -1.43 11.03
N LEU A 5 -6.51 -0.65 11.39
CA LEU A 5 -7.01 0.43 10.52
C LEU A 5 -5.92 1.49 10.28
N LEU A 6 -5.21 1.88 11.34
CA LEU A 6 -4.10 2.82 11.22
C LEU A 6 -2.98 2.27 10.33
N TYR A 7 -2.63 0.99 10.49
CA TYR A 7 -1.69 0.29 9.60
C TYR A 7 -2.14 0.37 8.14
N VAL A 8 -3.39 0.03 7.81
CA VAL A 8 -3.89 0.05 6.43
C VAL A 8 -3.79 1.47 5.83
N VAL A 9 -4.17 2.50 6.59
CA VAL A 9 -4.12 3.90 6.12
C VAL A 9 -2.67 4.37 5.94
N LEU A 10 -1.77 4.10 6.89
CA LEU A 10 -0.35 4.45 6.75
C LEU A 10 0.32 3.69 5.60
N SER A 11 0.02 2.40 5.46
CA SER A 11 0.57 1.57 4.38
C SER A 11 0.17 2.12 3.01
N THR A 12 -1.13 2.38 2.83
CA THR A 12 -1.69 2.85 1.56
C THR A 12 -1.23 4.26 1.22
N SER A 13 -1.31 5.18 2.19
CA SER A 13 -0.81 6.55 1.99
C SER A 13 0.70 6.58 1.74
N GLY A 14 1.50 5.78 2.43
CA GLY A 14 2.94 5.66 2.20
C GLY A 14 3.26 5.24 0.77
N LEU A 15 2.62 4.17 0.28
CA LEU A 15 2.79 3.69 -1.10
C LEU A 15 2.37 4.74 -2.14
N ILE A 16 1.23 5.38 -1.93
CA ILE A 16 0.70 6.42 -2.82
C ILE A 16 1.64 7.63 -2.86
N LEU A 17 2.10 8.13 -1.71
CA LEU A 17 2.99 9.28 -1.62
C LEU A 17 4.35 9.00 -2.26
N VAL A 18 4.90 7.79 -2.08
CA VAL A 18 6.13 7.37 -2.77
C VAL A 18 5.94 7.36 -4.29
N LYS A 19 4.81 6.85 -4.77
CA LYS A 19 4.51 6.81 -6.21
C LYS A 19 4.30 8.22 -6.78
N LEU A 20 3.58 9.10 -6.08
CA LEU A 20 3.40 10.50 -6.49
C LEU A 20 4.73 11.27 -6.50
N GLY A 21 5.51 11.12 -5.44
CA GLY A 21 6.78 11.82 -5.30
C GLY A 21 7.84 11.36 -6.31
N SER A 22 7.81 10.08 -6.72
CA SER A 22 8.68 9.57 -7.77
C SER A 22 8.27 10.03 -9.17
N GLN A 23 6.96 10.15 -9.46
CA GLN A 23 6.47 10.70 -10.73
C GLN A 23 6.81 12.19 -10.91
N ALA A 24 6.77 12.98 -9.82
CA ALA A 24 7.17 14.38 -9.82
C ALA A 24 8.69 14.57 -10.05
N THR A 25 9.47 13.52 -9.85
CA THR A 25 10.92 13.51 -10.03
C THR A 25 11.24 12.98 -11.43
N ALA A 26 11.15 13.83 -12.45
CA ALA A 26 11.64 13.46 -13.77
C ALA A 26 13.16 13.26 -13.70
N ILE A 27 13.63 12.01 -13.73
CA ILE A 27 15.06 11.68 -13.83
C ILE A 27 15.52 12.09 -15.24
N HIS A 28 15.92 13.34 -15.40
CA HIS A 28 16.57 13.81 -16.62
C HIS A 28 18.02 13.30 -16.61
N PHE A 29 18.30 12.23 -17.34
CA PHE A 29 19.67 11.82 -17.66
C PHE A 29 20.27 12.84 -18.65
N THR A 30 20.81 13.94 -18.13
CA THR A 30 21.65 14.86 -18.92
C THR A 30 23.01 14.93 -18.23
N ASN A 31 24.02 14.40 -18.93
CA ASN A 31 25.45 14.50 -18.62
C ASN A 31 25.88 14.01 -17.22
N ALA A 32 25.97 12.69 -17.02
CA ALA A 32 26.86 12.02 -16.05
C ALA A 32 26.91 12.54 -14.59
N VAL A 33 25.94 13.35 -14.16
CA VAL A 33 25.76 13.77 -12.77
C VAL A 33 24.53 13.06 -12.26
N PHE A 34 24.72 12.15 -11.30
CA PHE A 34 23.64 11.42 -10.65
C PHE A 34 22.86 12.38 -9.75
N SER A 35 21.96 13.18 -10.32
CA SER A 35 21.09 14.07 -9.56
C SER A 35 19.95 13.26 -8.97
N PHE A 36 20.18 12.67 -7.79
CA PHE A 36 19.14 12.04 -6.99
C PHE A 36 18.27 13.12 -6.34
N SER A 37 17.34 13.69 -7.09
CA SER A 37 16.39 14.67 -6.58
C SER A 37 15.17 13.98 -5.96
N MET A 38 15.37 13.22 -4.88
CA MET A 38 14.21 12.67 -4.15
C MET A 38 13.32 13.81 -3.65
N SER A 39 12.09 13.89 -4.17
CA SER A 39 11.11 14.85 -3.67
C SER A 39 10.81 14.61 -2.19
N LEU A 40 10.57 15.68 -1.44
CA LEU A 40 10.20 15.61 -0.02
C LEU A 40 8.97 14.72 0.21
N THR A 41 8.05 14.69 -0.76
CA THR A 41 6.89 13.79 -0.79
C THR A 41 7.25 12.31 -0.77
N THR A 42 8.30 11.90 -1.48
CA THR A 42 8.77 10.51 -1.46
C THR A 42 9.35 10.13 -0.10
N ILE A 43 10.09 11.05 0.53
CA ILE A 43 10.68 10.83 1.86
C ILE A 43 9.57 10.67 2.91
N ILE A 44 8.56 11.55 2.89
CA ILE A 44 7.40 11.47 3.79
C ILE A 44 6.64 10.16 3.56
N GLY A 45 6.40 9.78 2.30
CA GLY A 45 5.77 8.50 1.97
C GLY A 45 6.56 7.30 2.48
N PHE A 46 7.89 7.33 2.36
CA PHE A 46 8.77 6.29 2.85
C PHE A 46 8.71 6.17 4.39
N LEU A 47 8.79 7.28 5.11
CA LEU A 47 8.65 7.29 6.57
C LEU A 47 7.29 6.75 7.01
N CYS A 48 6.21 7.16 6.33
CA CYS A 48 4.85 6.66 6.58
C CYS A 48 4.78 5.13 6.42
N TYR A 49 5.37 4.61 5.34
CA TYR A 49 5.44 3.17 5.09
C TYR A 49 6.32 2.43 6.12
N MET A 50 7.42 3.03 6.57
CA MET A 50 8.25 2.45 7.64
C MET A 50 7.49 2.35 8.97
N PHE A 51 6.72 3.37 9.36
CA PHE A 51 5.88 3.31 10.56
C PHE A 51 4.78 2.26 10.41
N SER A 52 4.19 2.14 9.23
CA SER A 52 3.25 1.06 8.90
C SER A 52 3.85 -0.32 9.16
N PHE A 53 5.10 -0.53 8.76
CA PHE A 53 5.80 -1.80 8.98
C PHE A 53 5.96 -2.12 10.47
N VAL A 54 6.29 -1.13 11.32
CA VAL A 54 6.36 -1.34 12.77
C VAL A 54 5.00 -1.73 13.34
N LEU A 55 3.93 -1.04 12.93
CA LEU A 55 2.56 -1.40 13.33
C LEU A 55 2.19 -2.82 12.88
N TRP A 56 2.57 -3.20 11.66
CA TRP A 56 2.35 -4.54 11.13
C TRP A 56 3.01 -5.62 11.99
N MET A 57 4.26 -5.43 12.40
CA MET A 57 4.98 -6.36 13.28
C MET A 57 4.26 -6.53 14.63
N VAL A 58 3.73 -5.46 15.21
CA VAL A 58 2.93 -5.51 16.44
C VAL A 58 1.61 -6.27 16.23
N ILE A 59 0.96 -6.11 15.09
CA ILE A 59 -0.29 -6.81 14.76
C ILE A 59 -0.04 -8.31 14.58
N VAL A 60 1.00 -8.68 13.82
CA VAL A 60 1.37 -10.07 13.54
C VAL A 60 1.76 -10.80 14.80
N SER A 61 2.53 -10.17 15.70
CA SER A 61 2.92 -10.79 16.98
C SER A 61 1.75 -11.08 17.94
N LYS A 62 0.60 -10.45 17.75
CA LYS A 62 -0.59 -10.59 18.61
C LYS A 62 -1.74 -11.39 17.98
N SER A 63 -1.58 -11.83 16.74
CA SER A 63 -2.66 -12.42 15.95
C SER A 63 -2.21 -13.71 15.28
N GLU A 64 -3.15 -14.60 14.95
CA GLU A 64 -2.83 -15.78 14.14
C GLU A 64 -2.44 -15.35 12.73
N VAL A 65 -1.20 -15.70 12.34
CA VAL A 65 -0.59 -15.33 11.06
C VAL A 65 -1.45 -15.77 9.88
N SER A 66 -1.98 -17.00 9.92
CA SER A 66 -2.83 -17.57 8.86
C SER A 66 -4.11 -16.78 8.59
N TYR A 67 -4.55 -15.96 9.56
CA TYR A 67 -5.74 -15.13 9.43
C TYR A 67 -5.41 -13.68 9.12
N ILE A 68 -4.48 -13.08 9.89
CA ILE A 68 -4.22 -11.65 9.81
C ILE A 68 -3.47 -11.27 8.54
N VAL A 69 -2.64 -12.16 7.98
CA VAL A 69 -1.88 -11.92 6.76
C VAL A 69 -2.79 -11.78 5.54
N PRO A 70 -3.68 -12.75 5.21
CA PRO A 70 -4.64 -12.59 4.11
C PRO A 70 -5.51 -11.34 4.26
N LEU A 71 -6.01 -11.08 5.48
CA LEU A 71 -6.84 -9.91 5.76
C LEU A 71 -6.08 -8.59 5.53
N GLY A 72 -4.85 -8.50 6.05
CA GLY A 72 -3.99 -7.33 5.90
C GLY A 72 -3.65 -7.03 4.45
N VAL A 73 -3.26 -8.04 3.68
CA VAL A 73 -2.96 -7.90 2.25
C VAL A 73 -4.17 -7.39 1.49
N ALA A 74 -5.34 -7.94 1.77
CA ALA A 74 -6.55 -7.55 1.07
C ALA A 74 -7.04 -6.14 1.38
N CYS A 75 -7.14 -5.77 2.66
CA CYS A 75 -7.55 -4.43 3.04
C CYS A 75 -6.58 -3.39 2.46
N THR A 76 -5.28 -3.68 2.51
CA THR A 76 -4.25 -2.80 1.93
C THR A 76 -4.40 -2.72 0.41
N ASN A 77 -4.58 -3.84 -0.30
CA ASN A 77 -4.77 -3.83 -1.75
C ASN A 77 -6.01 -3.05 -2.19
N ILE A 78 -7.15 -3.23 -1.51
CA ILE A 78 -8.38 -2.49 -1.82
C ILE A 78 -8.17 -0.99 -1.62
N ALA A 79 -7.56 -0.60 -0.50
CA ALA A 79 -7.29 0.79 -0.20
C ALA A 79 -6.25 1.41 -1.15
N VAL A 80 -5.23 0.66 -1.58
CA VAL A 80 -4.27 1.09 -2.61
C VAL A 80 -4.98 1.29 -3.94
N LEU A 81 -5.82 0.35 -4.37
CA LEU A 81 -6.56 0.47 -5.63
C LEU A 81 -7.48 1.71 -5.63
N LEU A 82 -8.18 1.96 -4.52
CA LEU A 82 -8.99 3.16 -4.34
C LEU A 82 -8.13 4.44 -4.40
N GLY A 83 -6.99 4.44 -3.70
CA GLY A 83 -6.08 5.58 -3.71
C GLY A 83 -5.38 5.83 -5.04
N SER A 84 -5.02 4.77 -5.78
CA SER A 84 -4.51 4.84 -7.15
C SER A 84 -5.53 5.47 -8.09
N LYS A 85 -6.82 5.11 -7.96
CA LYS A 85 -7.89 5.70 -8.78
C LYS A 85 -8.16 7.17 -8.42
N LEU A 86 -8.23 7.50 -7.13
CA LEU A 86 -8.66 8.82 -6.65
C LEU A 86 -7.53 9.85 -6.65
N ILE A 87 -6.30 9.45 -6.33
CA ILE A 87 -5.18 10.37 -6.10
C ILE A 87 -4.22 10.34 -7.28
N LEU A 88 -3.83 9.15 -7.75
CA LEU A 88 -2.90 9.02 -8.88
C LEU A 88 -3.61 9.13 -10.23
N HIS A 89 -4.96 9.05 -10.25
CA HIS A 89 -5.77 9.05 -11.47
C HIS A 89 -5.34 7.94 -12.46
N GLU A 90 -4.85 6.81 -11.93
CA GLU A 90 -4.45 5.67 -12.75
C GLU A 90 -5.67 4.99 -13.39
N GLN A 91 -5.52 4.50 -14.63
CA GLN A 91 -6.56 3.73 -15.28
C GLN A 91 -6.68 2.35 -14.62
N VAL A 92 -7.67 2.20 -13.75
CA VAL A 92 -8.04 0.91 -13.17
C VAL A 92 -8.66 0.05 -14.25
N THR A 93 -7.97 -1.02 -14.66
CA THR A 93 -8.46 -1.93 -15.68
C THR A 93 -9.51 -2.89 -15.11
N LEU A 94 -10.37 -3.42 -15.97
CA LEU A 94 -11.38 -4.42 -15.58
C LEU A 94 -10.74 -5.64 -14.91
N GLY A 95 -9.54 -6.04 -15.36
CA GLY A 95 -8.77 -7.12 -14.73
C GLY A 95 -8.36 -6.84 -13.29
N THR A 96 -7.98 -5.60 -12.95
CA THR A 96 -7.62 -5.23 -11.56
C THR A 96 -8.84 -5.29 -10.64
N VAL A 97 -10.01 -4.88 -11.14
CA VAL A 97 -11.27 -4.96 -10.39
C VAL A 97 -11.67 -6.41 -10.14
N ILE A 98 -11.63 -7.27 -11.16
CA ILE A 98 -11.95 -8.69 -11.04
C ILE A 98 -10.97 -9.37 -10.08
N GLY A 99 -9.66 -9.11 -10.23
CA GLY A 99 -8.64 -9.66 -9.32
C GLY A 99 -8.87 -9.22 -7.87
N THR A 100 -9.24 -7.97 -7.64
CA THR A 100 -9.59 -7.47 -6.29
C THR A 100 -10.83 -8.17 -5.72
N ALA A 101 -11.85 -8.40 -6.55
CA ALA A 101 -13.03 -9.16 -6.14
C ALA A 101 -12.68 -10.61 -5.75
N VAL A 102 -11.78 -11.26 -6.49
CA VAL A 102 -11.28 -12.61 -6.15
C VAL A 102 -10.51 -12.61 -4.82
N ILE A 103 -9.69 -11.59 -4.56
CA ILE A 103 -9.02 -11.43 -3.27
C ILE A 103 -10.05 -11.33 -2.14
N ILE A 104 -11.11 -10.54 -2.32
CA ILE A 104 -12.20 -10.41 -1.33
C ILE A 104 -12.83 -11.78 -1.03
N VAL A 105 -13.21 -12.52 -2.08
CA VAL A 105 -13.80 -13.86 -1.95
C VAL A 105 -12.83 -14.81 -1.22
N GLY A 106 -11.54 -14.79 -1.57
CA GLY A 106 -10.52 -15.61 -0.93
C GLY A 106 -10.43 -15.40 0.59
N ILE A 107 -10.52 -14.15 1.06
CA ILE A 107 -10.51 -13.87 2.51
C ILE A 107 -11.79 -14.35 3.17
N VAL A 108 -12.95 -14.18 2.52
CA VAL A 108 -14.23 -14.65 3.08
C VAL A 108 -14.17 -16.15 3.30
N ILE A 109 -13.59 -16.91 2.38
CA ILE A 109 -13.38 -18.35 2.55
C ILE A 109 -12.45 -18.62 3.74
N ILE A 110 -11.32 -17.93 3.86
CA ILE A 110 -10.38 -18.09 4.98
C ILE A 110 -11.04 -17.73 6.33
N GLN A 111 -11.89 -16.71 6.34
CA GLN A 111 -12.65 -16.28 7.50
C GLN A 111 -13.69 -17.32 7.93
N LEU A 112 -14.36 -17.97 6.97
CA LEU A 112 -15.35 -19.02 7.22
C LEU A 112 -14.72 -20.37 7.60
N ALA A 113 -13.47 -20.61 7.18
CA ALA A 113 -12.71 -21.81 7.52
C ALA A 113 -12.06 -21.75 8.92
N LYS A 114 -12.28 -20.66 9.66
CA LYS A 114 -11.78 -20.42 11.02
C LYS A 114 -12.91 -20.54 12.03
#